data_AF-A0A9E5FLJ0-F1
#
_entry.id   AF-A0A9E5FLJ0-F1
#
_cell.length_a   1.000
_cell.length_b   1.000
_cell.length_c   1.000
_cell.angle_alpha   90.00
_cell.angle_beta   90.00
_cell.angle_gamma   90.00
#
_symmetry.space_group_name_H-M   'P 1'
#
loop_
_entity.id
_entity.type
_entity.pdbx_description
1 polymer ?
#
loop_
_entity_poly.entity_id
_entity_poly.type
_entity_poly.pdbx_seq_one_letter_code
_entity_poly.pdbx_strand_id
1 'polypeptide(L)'
;MAATAIERIVVQATLRDKQAIAAKAKKFDMPVSELMRRGAFAYASDESDQELGALADAAKGAADRAASAIDDAMAFLAASNKRIASMESAAAKSSKAAAKKAV
;
A
#
# COMPACT_ATOMS: atom_id res chain seq x y z
N MET A 1 -23.75 4.80 -40.18
CA MET A 1 -22.86 4.88 -39.00
C MET A 1 -21.81 5.93 -39.30
N ALA A 2 -21.75 7.03 -38.54
CA ALA A 2 -20.78 8.09 -38.78
C ALA A 2 -19.38 7.58 -38.39
N ALA A 3 -18.46 7.52 -39.36
CA ALA A 3 -17.05 7.32 -39.07
C ALA A 3 -16.58 8.51 -38.24
N THR A 4 -16.07 8.28 -37.04
CA THR A 4 -15.42 9.33 -36.25
C THR A 4 -14.22 9.84 -37.05
N ALA A 5 -14.24 11.11 -37.44
CA ALA A 5 -13.16 11.69 -38.22
C ALA A 5 -11.88 11.70 -37.36
N ILE A 6 -10.89 10.89 -37.76
CA ILE A 6 -9.57 10.86 -37.12
C ILE A 6 -8.76 12.02 -37.70
N GLU A 7 -8.49 13.03 -36.89
CA GLU A 7 -7.60 14.13 -37.26
C GLU A 7 -6.13 13.78 -36.97
N ARG A 8 -5.21 14.30 -37.79
CA ARG A 8 -3.77 14.08 -37.66
C ARG A 8 -3.09 15.33 -37.12
N ILE A 9 -2.39 15.18 -36.00
CA ILE A 9 -1.55 16.24 -35.43
C ILE A 9 -0.11 15.97 -35.84
N VAL A 10 0.50 16.92 -36.55
CA VAL A 10 1.92 16.88 -36.91
C VAL A 10 2.69 17.72 -35.91
N VAL A 11 3.67 17.10 -35.25
CA VAL A 11 4.54 17.77 -34.26
C VAL A 11 5.97 17.80 -34.77
N GLN A 12 6.67 18.90 -34.50
CA GLN A 12 8.11 18.97 -34.69
C GLN A 12 8.81 18.41 -33.45
N ALA A 13 9.78 17.53 -33.66
CA ALA A 13 10.56 16.92 -32.60
C ALA A 13 11.99 16.74 -33.08
N THR A 14 12.96 16.83 -32.17
CA THR A 14 14.35 16.50 -32.52
C THR A 14 14.50 14.99 -32.72
N LEU A 15 15.61 14.56 -33.34
CA LEU A 15 15.92 13.13 -33.46
C LEU A 15 16.00 12.46 -32.09
N ARG A 16 16.55 13.18 -31.09
CA ARG A 16 16.68 12.69 -29.71
C ARG A 16 15.30 12.51 -29.06
N ASP A 17 14.40 13.46 -29.23
CA ASP A 17 13.04 13.36 -28.70
C ASP A 17 12.30 12.18 -29.31
N LYS A 18 12.38 12.02 -30.64
CA LYS A 18 11.78 10.88 -31.35
C LYS A 18 12.27 9.54 -30.82
N GLN A 19 13.57 9.41 -30.58
CA GLN A 19 14.16 8.20 -30.00
C GLN A 19 13.67 7.96 -28.57
N ALA A 20 13.63 8.99 -27.74
CA ALA A 20 13.15 8.90 -26.35
C ALA A 20 11.67 8.49 -26.28
N ILE A 21 10.83 9.08 -27.14
CA ILE A 21 9.41 8.75 -27.27
C ILE A 21 9.23 7.28 -27.68
N ALA A 22 9.96 6.84 -28.71
CA ALA A 22 9.88 5.46 -29.19
C ALA A 22 10.36 4.45 -28.12
N ALA A 23 11.44 4.77 -27.42
CA ALA A 23 11.94 3.95 -26.32
C ALA A 23 10.92 3.85 -25.17
N LYS A 24 10.28 4.96 -24.80
CA LYS A 24 9.24 4.99 -23.76
C LYS A 24 8.01 4.17 -24.17
N ALA A 25 7.56 4.31 -25.42
CA ALA A 25 6.44 3.53 -25.95
C ALA A 25 6.73 2.03 -25.95
N LYS A 26 7.95 1.64 -26.34
CA LYS A 26 8.42 0.24 -26.27
C LYS A 26 8.47 -0.29 -24.84
N LYS A 27 8.94 0.51 -23.88
CA LYS A 27 8.99 0.13 -22.46
C LYS A 27 7.60 -0.19 -21.90
N PHE A 28 6.57 0.52 -22.37
CA PHE A 28 5.17 0.30 -21.96
C PHE A 28 4.39 -0.65 -22.89
N ASP A 29 5.08 -1.30 -23.84
CA ASP A 29 4.48 -2.20 -24.83
C ASP A 29 3.26 -1.59 -25.55
N MET A 30 3.39 -0.33 -25.97
CA MET A 30 2.28 0.41 -26.58
C MET A 30 2.70 1.21 -27.82
N PRO A 31 1.78 1.50 -28.76
CA PRO A 31 2.06 2.36 -29.90
C PRO A 31 2.42 3.80 -29.49
N VAL A 32 3.31 4.44 -30.25
CA VAL A 32 3.70 5.85 -30.03
C VAL A 32 2.50 6.79 -30.09
N SER A 33 1.55 6.57 -31.01
CA SER A 33 0.34 7.38 -31.13
C SER A 33 -0.57 7.28 -29.89
N GLU A 34 -0.65 6.10 -29.29
CA GLU A 34 -1.40 5.88 -28.06
C GLU A 34 -0.70 6.55 -26.87
N LEU A 35 0.62 6.40 -26.75
CA LEU A 35 1.43 7.08 -25.74
C LEU A 35 1.24 8.60 -25.82
N MET A 36 1.26 9.16 -27.04
CA MET A 36 1.08 10.60 -27.27
C MET A 36 -0.34 11.07 -26.93
N ARG A 37 -1.37 10.32 -27.33
CA ARG A 37 -2.75 10.67 -26.98
C ARG A 37 -2.93 10.69 -25.46
N ARG A 38 -2.50 9.63 -24.77
CA ARG A 38 -2.60 9.55 -23.30
C ARG A 38 -1.75 10.63 -22.62
N GLY A 39 -0.52 10.83 -23.08
CA GLY A 39 0.37 11.85 -22.55
C GLY A 39 -0.20 13.26 -22.67
N ALA A 40 -0.87 13.58 -23.77
CA ALA A 40 -1.53 14.88 -23.96
C ALA A 40 -2.70 15.10 -22.99
N PHE A 41 -3.52 14.08 -22.72
CA PHE A 41 -4.61 14.18 -21.75
C PHE A 41 -4.15 14.12 -20.29
N ALA A 42 -3.05 13.39 -20.02
CA ALA A 42 -2.45 13.28 -18.70
C ALA A 42 -1.57 14.50 -18.34
N TYR A 43 -1.32 15.40 -19.30
CA TYR A 43 -0.65 16.67 -19.03
C TYR A 43 -1.62 17.62 -18.32
N ALA A 44 -1.80 17.40 -17.02
CA ALA A 44 -2.42 18.32 -16.08
C ALA A 44 -1.32 18.77 -15.13
N SER A 45 -0.73 19.94 -15.38
CA SER A 45 0.24 20.53 -14.45
C SER A 45 -0.50 21.05 -13.22
N ASP A 46 -0.18 20.46 -12.07
CA ASP A 46 -0.43 20.89 -10.67
C ASP A 46 -1.41 20.03 -9.85
N GLU A 47 -2.45 19.44 -10.46
CA GLU A 47 -3.48 18.69 -9.70
C GLU A 47 -3.01 17.28 -9.30
N SER A 48 -2.29 16.59 -10.19
CA SER A 48 -1.84 15.21 -9.97
C SER A 48 -0.79 15.07 -8.86
N ASP A 49 0.06 16.07 -8.64
CA ASP A 49 1.10 16.00 -7.60
C ASP A 49 0.51 16.22 -6.19
N GLN A 50 -0.53 17.04 -6.08
CA GLN A 50 -1.26 17.26 -4.82
C GLN A 50 -2.07 16.03 -4.42
N GLU A 51 -2.74 15.37 -5.37
CA GLU A 51 -3.47 14.12 -5.12
C GLU A 51 -2.55 12.99 -4.66
N LEU A 52 -1.35 12.86 -5.26
CA LEU A 52 -0.36 11.88 -4.85
C LEU A 52 0.20 12.18 -3.45
N GLY A 53 0.40 13.45 -3.11
CA GLY A 53 0.78 13.88 -1.75
C GLY A 53 -0.29 13.49 -0.72
N ALA A 54 -1.55 13.80 -1.00
CA ALA A 54 -2.67 13.46 -0.11
C ALA A 54 -2.82 11.94 0.09
N LEU A 55 -2.62 11.15 -0.97
CA LEU A 55 -2.63 9.69 -0.87
C LEU A 55 -1.48 9.15 -0.01
N ALA A 56 -0.28 9.71 -0.16
CA ALA A 56 0.88 9.31 0.63
C ALA A 56 0.67 9.61 2.12
N ASP A 57 0.13 10.78 2.45
CA ASP A 57 -0.18 11.15 3.84
C ASP A 57 -1.26 10.25 4.45
N ALA A 58 -2.31 9.93 3.69
CA ALA A 58 -3.35 9.01 4.13
C ALA A 58 -2.79 7.59 4.38
N ALA A 59 -1.93 7.09 3.48
CA ALA A 59 -1.29 5.80 3.61
C ALA A 59 -0.37 5.74 4.84
N LYS A 60 0.43 6.79 5.06
CA LYS A 60 1.28 6.91 6.26
C LYS A 60 0.45 6.89 7.54
N GLY A 61 -0.59 7.72 7.61
CA GLY A 61 -1.47 7.77 8.79
C GLY A 61 -2.17 6.43 9.05
N ALA A 62 -2.52 5.67 8.01
CA ALA A 62 -3.07 4.33 8.17
C ALA A 62 -2.02 3.34 8.72
N ALA A 63 -0.79 3.38 8.23
CA ALA A 63 0.31 2.56 8.72
C ALA A 63 0.64 2.86 10.20
N ASP A 64 0.70 4.13 10.57
CA ASP A 64 0.97 4.55 11.95
C ASP A 64 -0.11 4.03 12.92
N ARG A 65 -1.39 4.12 12.52
CA ARG A 65 -2.50 3.56 13.31
C ARG A 65 -2.43 2.04 13.42
N ALA A 66 -2.07 1.36 12.34
CA ALA A 66 -1.93 -0.10 12.34
C ALA A 66 -0.78 -0.54 13.26
N ALA A 67 0.36 0.15 13.21
CA ALA A 67 1.49 -0.10 14.10
C ALA A 67 1.10 0.07 15.58
N SER A 68 0.43 1.17 15.91
CA SER A 68 -0.06 1.41 17.29
C SER A 68 -1.02 0.31 17.74
N ALA A 69 -1.95 -0.13 16.89
CA ALA A 69 -2.89 -1.19 17.23
C ALA A 69 -2.21 -2.55 17.44
N ILE A 70 -1.13 -2.84 16.68
CA ILE A 70 -0.32 -4.03 16.86
C ILE A 70 0.39 -3.99 18.22
N ASP A 71 1.00 -2.86 18.57
CA ASP A 71 1.68 -2.69 19.86
C ASP A 71 0.70 -2.87 21.03
N ASP A 72 -0.49 -2.30 20.95
CA ASP A 72 -1.55 -2.47 21.95
C ASP A 72 -1.99 -3.94 22.08
N ALA A 73 -2.17 -4.63 20.95
CA ALA A 73 -2.52 -6.05 20.94
C ALA A 73 -1.42 -6.91 21.57
N MET A 74 -0.15 -6.62 21.27
CA MET A 74 1.00 -7.30 21.86
C MET A 74 1.10 -7.07 23.37
N ALA A 75 0.87 -5.84 23.84
CA ALA A 75 0.84 -5.52 25.25
C ALA A 75 -0.28 -6.26 25.99
N PHE A 76 -1.47 -6.32 25.39
CA PHE A 76 -2.60 -7.08 25.93
C PHE A 76 -2.31 -8.57 26.02
N LEU A 77 -1.75 -9.17 24.96
CA LEU A 77 -1.36 -10.59 24.96
C LEU A 77 -0.33 -10.90 26.04
N ALA A 78 0.69 -10.05 26.21
CA ALA A 78 1.69 -10.20 27.25
C ALA A 78 1.06 -10.15 28.66
N ALA A 79 0.16 -9.20 28.91
CA ALA A 79 -0.56 -9.11 30.18
C ALA A 79 -1.48 -10.32 30.41
N SER A 80 -2.12 -10.83 29.35
CA SER A 80 -2.96 -12.02 29.41
C SER A 80 -2.15 -13.27 29.78
N ASN A 81 -1.02 -13.50 29.10
CA ASN A 81 -0.14 -14.64 29.37
C ASN A 81 0.38 -14.62 30.82
N LYS A 82 0.70 -13.43 31.35
CA LYS A 82 1.09 -13.29 32.77
C LYS A 82 -0.02 -13.70 33.74
N ARG A 83 -1.28 -13.37 33.43
CA ARG A 83 -2.44 -13.79 34.25
C ARG A 83 -2.70 -15.29 34.16
N ILE A 84 -2.60 -15.86 32.96
CA ILE A 84 -2.77 -17.31 32.76
C ILE A 84 -1.72 -18.06 33.58
N ALA A 85 -0.45 -17.67 33.49
CA ALA A 85 0.63 -18.29 34.25
C ALA A 85 0.41 -18.22 35.77
N SER A 86 -0.12 -17.11 36.29
CA SER A 86 -0.41 -17.00 37.73
C SER A 86 -1.55 -17.93 38.15
N MET A 87 -2.63 -18.01 37.36
CA MET A 87 -3.74 -18.92 37.59
C MET A 87 -3.32 -20.39 37.51
N GLU A 88 -2.54 -20.77 36.51
CA GLU A 88 -1.99 -22.12 36.36
C GLU A 88 -1.10 -22.49 37.55
N SER A 89 -0.26 -21.56 38.01
CA SER A 89 0.58 -21.80 39.19
C SER A 89 -0.23 -21.97 40.49
N ALA A 90 -1.34 -21.23 40.63
CA ALA A 90 -2.23 -21.35 41.78
C ALA A 90 -2.97 -22.69 41.76
N ALA A 91 -3.50 -23.09 40.60
CA ALA A 91 -4.16 -24.38 40.40
C ALA A 91 -3.22 -25.57 40.66
N ALA A 92 -1.97 -25.48 40.21
CA ALA A 92 -0.95 -26.51 40.46
C ALA A 92 -0.60 -26.63 41.95
N LYS A 93 -0.59 -25.52 42.71
CA LYS A 93 -0.37 -25.54 44.16
C LYS A 93 -1.55 -26.16 44.92
N SER A 94 -2.79 -25.83 44.53
CA SER A 94 -3.98 -26.39 45.18
C SER A 94 -4.13 -27.90 44.93
N SER A 95 -3.83 -28.37 43.70
CA SER A 95 -3.88 -29.81 43.39
C SER A 95 -2.82 -30.60 44.16
N LYS A 96 -1.61 -30.06 44.29
CA LYS A 96 -0.53 -30.67 45.09
C LYS A 96 -0.85 -30.70 46.59
N ALA A 97 -1.48 -29.66 47.13
CA ALA A 97 -1.92 -29.63 48.53
C ALA A 97 -3.05 -30.64 48.81
N ALA A 98 -4.01 -30.79 47.88
CA ALA A 98 -5.06 -31.80 47.98
C ALA A 98 -4.50 -33.23 47.95
N ALA A 99 -3.55 -33.51 47.05
CA ALA A 99 -2.90 -34.82 46.96
C ALA A 99 -2.13 -35.19 48.24
N LYS A 100 -1.47 -34.21 48.88
CA LYS A 100 -0.70 -34.44 50.13
C LYS A 100 -1.59 -34.67 51.36
N LYS A 101 -2.87 -34.29 51.31
CA LYS A 101 -3.85 -34.48 52.40
C LYS A 101 -4.60 -35.82 52.29
N ALA A 102 -4.48 -36.49 51.14
CA ALA A 102 -5.13 -37.78 50.85
C ALA A 102 -4.20 -38.99 51.07
N VAL A 103 -2.96 -38.76 51.53
CA VAL A 103 -1.96 -39.75 51.96
C VAL A 103 -1.77 -39.61 53.46
#